data_AF-A0A3M9ZZK5-F1
#
_entry.id   AF-A0A3M9ZZK5-F1
#
_cell.length_a   1.000
_cell.length_b   1.000
_cell.length_c   1.000
_cell.angle_alpha   90.00
_cell.angle_beta   90.00
_cell.angle_gamma   90.00
#
_symmetry.space_group_name_H-M   'P 1'
#
loop_
_entity.id
_entity.type
_entity.pdbx_description
1 polymer ?
#
loop_
_entity_poly.entity_id
_entity_poly.type
_entity_poly.pdbx_seq_one_letter_code
_entity_poly.pdbx_strand_id
1 'polypeptide(L)'
;MSRPQKPDPDKPLIPGSNHTPALAFATILTRLHVVVEMWKSLKGFTYSPKSDLVFDAYNRHEALALFLELIRGSRDFLVDRPIYLIAVTCHSSTEIDDDLRKGYEKIARGSNQPLIGYWKDYLDWTHLDAVVATQFNNKKDAMRIGKRYGQKYILAIWPDGGYEHIEAD
;
A
#
# COMPACT_ATOMS: atom_id res chain seq x y z
N MET A 1 -10.63 20.93 9.79
CA MET A 1 -9.25 20.39 9.85
C MET A 1 -8.68 20.39 8.44
N SER A 2 -7.48 20.94 8.25
CA SER A 2 -6.80 20.93 6.94
C SER A 2 -6.48 19.49 6.52
N ARG A 3 -6.63 19.16 5.24
CA ARG A 3 -6.26 17.82 4.73
C ARG A 3 -4.75 17.60 4.89
N PRO A 4 -4.29 16.40 5.26
CA PRO A 4 -2.86 16.09 5.25
C PRO A 4 -2.30 16.31 3.84
N GLN A 5 -1.10 16.90 3.76
CA GLN A 5 -0.47 17.19 2.48
C GLN A 5 0.35 15.99 1.99
N LYS A 6 0.28 15.74 0.69
CA LYS A 6 1.06 14.71 0.01
C LYS A 6 2.55 15.06 0.02
N PRO A 7 3.45 14.06 -0.04
CA PRO A 7 4.87 14.26 -0.23
C PRO A 7 5.18 15.19 -1.41
N ASP A 8 5.91 16.28 -1.13
CA ASP A 8 6.46 17.16 -2.16
C ASP A 8 7.57 16.41 -2.93
N PRO A 9 7.46 16.30 -4.28
CA PRO A 9 8.44 15.61 -5.11
C PRO A 9 9.78 16.33 -5.21
N ASP A 10 9.84 17.64 -4.97
CA ASP A 10 11.06 18.44 -5.11
C ASP A 10 11.92 18.43 -3.83
N LYS A 11 11.36 17.92 -2.71
CA LYS A 11 12.10 17.79 -1.46
C LYS A 11 13.13 16.65 -1.54
N PRO A 12 14.37 16.86 -1.02
CA PRO A 12 15.39 15.82 -0.97
C PRO A 12 14.85 14.48 -0.45
N LEU A 13 15.10 13.41 -1.19
CA LEU A 13 14.65 12.08 -0.84
C LEU A 13 15.66 11.39 0.07
N ILE A 14 15.40 11.43 1.38
CA ILE A 14 16.23 10.78 2.39
C ILE A 14 15.48 9.55 2.94
N PRO A 15 15.93 8.32 2.65
CA PRO A 15 15.32 7.10 3.19
C PRO A 15 15.22 7.11 4.71
N GLY A 16 14.09 6.66 5.24
CA GLY A 16 13.87 6.56 6.68
C GLY A 16 13.83 7.89 7.45
N SER A 17 13.81 9.04 6.77
CA SER A 17 13.71 10.38 7.38
C SER A 17 12.45 10.56 8.24
N ASN A 18 11.38 9.84 7.94
CA ASN A 18 10.11 9.83 8.67
C ASN A 18 9.83 8.44 9.29
N HIS A 19 10.88 7.72 9.68
CA HIS A 19 10.74 6.40 10.29
C HIS A 19 10.09 6.50 11.68
N THR A 20 8.95 5.85 11.82
CA THR A 20 8.18 5.68 13.07
C THR A 20 7.59 4.26 13.11
N PRO A 21 7.26 3.71 14.29
CA PRO A 21 6.56 2.42 14.40
C PRO A 21 5.22 2.42 13.66
N ALA A 22 4.74 1.23 13.30
CA ALA A 22 3.40 1.05 12.75
C ALA A 22 2.34 1.42 13.80
N LEU A 23 1.23 2.03 13.35
CA LEU A 23 0.06 2.23 14.21
C LEU A 23 -0.62 0.89 14.51
N ALA A 24 -1.24 0.77 15.68
CA ALA A 24 -2.05 -0.40 16.00
C ALA A 24 -3.36 -0.39 15.18
N PHE A 25 -3.88 -1.57 14.81
CA PHE A 25 -5.12 -1.66 14.04
C PHE A 25 -6.30 -0.96 14.73
N ALA A 26 -6.43 -1.14 16.05
CA ALA A 26 -7.47 -0.50 16.85
C ALA A 26 -7.45 1.04 16.74
N THR A 27 -6.27 1.65 16.57
CA THR A 27 -6.11 3.09 16.41
C THR A 27 -6.63 3.60 15.05
N ILE A 28 -6.61 2.74 14.03
CA ILE A 28 -6.95 3.13 12.65
C ILE A 28 -8.34 2.68 12.22
N LEU A 29 -9.01 1.82 13.00
CA LEU A 29 -10.28 1.17 12.66
C LEU A 29 -11.38 2.16 12.21
N THR A 30 -11.71 3.14 13.04
CA THR A 30 -12.75 4.13 12.72
C THR A 30 -12.39 4.91 11.46
N ARG A 31 -11.11 5.25 11.30
CA ARG A 31 -10.64 5.99 10.14
C ARG A 31 -10.72 5.16 8.87
N LEU A 32 -10.45 3.87 8.97
CA LEU A 32 -10.51 2.95 7.84
C LEU A 32 -11.91 2.84 7.26
N HIS A 33 -12.95 2.76 8.10
CA HIS A 33 -14.36 2.81 7.63
C HIS A 33 -14.63 4.07 6.82
N VAL A 34 -14.20 5.23 7.32
CA VAL A 34 -14.39 6.51 6.62
C VAL A 34 -13.66 6.54 5.29
N VAL A 35 -12.41 6.06 5.26
CA VAL A 35 -11.61 6.00 4.04
C VAL A 35 -12.24 5.11 2.98
N VAL A 36 -12.64 3.88 3.34
CA VAL A 36 -13.27 2.96 2.40
C VAL A 36 -14.54 3.58 1.81
N GLU A 37 -15.41 4.15 2.64
CA GLU A 37 -16.66 4.75 2.18
C GLU A 37 -16.45 5.99 1.29
N MET A 38 -15.49 6.86 1.63
CA MET A 38 -15.23 8.07 0.86
C MET A 38 -14.57 7.80 -0.50
N TRP A 39 -13.81 6.71 -0.63
CA TRP A 39 -12.95 6.47 -1.80
C TRP A 39 -13.30 5.22 -2.61
N LYS A 40 -14.35 4.46 -2.22
CA LYS A 40 -14.81 3.24 -2.94
C LYS A 40 -15.22 3.44 -4.40
N SER A 41 -15.44 4.68 -4.83
CA SER A 41 -15.71 5.02 -6.24
C SER A 41 -14.49 4.84 -7.15
N LEU A 42 -13.27 4.87 -6.60
CA LEU A 42 -12.04 4.62 -7.36
C LEU A 42 -11.98 3.16 -7.85
N LYS A 43 -11.18 2.93 -8.89
CA LYS A 43 -10.85 1.57 -9.38
C LYS A 43 -9.96 0.81 -8.39
N GLY A 44 -9.07 1.53 -7.74
CA GLY A 44 -8.25 1.01 -6.65
C GLY A 44 -7.45 2.12 -5.99
N PHE A 45 -7.19 1.96 -4.70
CA PHE A 45 -6.39 2.90 -3.94
C PHE A 45 -5.56 2.18 -2.87
N THR A 46 -4.51 2.85 -2.41
CA THR A 46 -3.75 2.45 -1.23
C THR A 46 -3.93 3.50 -0.15
N TYR A 47 -4.35 3.09 1.04
CA TYR A 47 -4.40 3.92 2.23
C TYR A 47 -3.15 3.66 3.07
N SER A 48 -2.45 4.73 3.42
CA SER A 48 -1.38 4.70 4.42
C SER A 48 -1.91 5.20 5.76
N PRO A 49 -2.02 4.32 6.77
CA PRO A 49 -2.46 4.75 8.09
C PRO A 49 -1.48 5.68 8.80
N LYS A 50 -0.20 5.66 8.41
CA LYS A 50 0.83 6.49 9.03
C LYS A 50 0.65 7.98 8.72
N SER A 51 0.35 8.30 7.47
CA SER A 51 0.18 9.67 6.99
C SER A 51 -1.29 10.09 6.91
N ASP A 52 -2.21 9.14 7.11
CA ASP A 52 -3.65 9.31 6.88
C ASP A 52 -3.96 9.77 5.43
N LEU A 53 -3.20 9.24 4.46
CA LEU A 53 -3.32 9.57 3.04
C LEU A 53 -3.84 8.39 2.22
N VAL A 54 -4.67 8.70 1.21
CA VAL A 54 -5.19 7.75 0.22
C VAL A 54 -4.57 8.06 -1.13
N PHE A 55 -3.97 7.06 -1.77
CA PHE A 55 -3.27 7.16 -3.04
C PHE A 55 -4.03 6.38 -4.11
N ASP A 56 -4.46 7.06 -5.18
CA ASP A 56 -5.07 6.39 -6.34
C ASP A 56 -4.04 5.53 -7.06
N ALA A 57 -4.28 4.22 -7.13
CA ALA A 57 -3.36 3.25 -7.72
C ALA A 57 -3.22 3.42 -9.25
N TYR A 58 -4.16 4.13 -9.89
CA TYR A 58 -4.21 4.35 -11.33
C TYR A 58 -3.81 5.77 -11.73
N ASN A 59 -3.20 6.54 -10.83
CA ASN A 59 -2.73 7.89 -11.09
C ASN A 59 -1.22 8.00 -10.86
N ARG A 60 -0.47 8.40 -11.90
CA ARG A 60 0.99 8.52 -11.85
C ARG A 60 1.50 9.45 -10.73
N HIS A 61 0.82 10.57 -10.50
CA HIS A 61 1.24 11.53 -9.46
C HIS A 61 1.00 10.95 -8.06
N GLU A 62 -0.11 10.24 -7.86
CA GLU A 62 -0.39 9.55 -6.60
C GLU A 62 0.55 8.36 -6.38
N ALA A 63 0.90 7.62 -7.43
CA ALA A 63 1.90 6.56 -7.38
C ALA A 63 3.28 7.10 -6.97
N LEU A 64 3.72 8.21 -7.57
CA LEU A 64 4.95 8.90 -7.15
C LEU A 64 4.87 9.35 -5.69
N ALA A 65 3.76 9.96 -5.28
CA ALA A 65 3.58 10.40 -3.90
C ALA A 65 3.64 9.24 -2.90
N LEU A 66 3.06 8.08 -3.24
CA LEU A 66 3.14 6.86 -2.44
C LEU A 66 4.58 6.33 -2.38
N PHE A 67 5.29 6.29 -3.52
CA PHE A 67 6.69 5.88 -3.56
C PHE A 67 7.55 6.73 -2.60
N LEU A 68 7.42 8.06 -2.70
CA LEU A 68 8.15 9.00 -1.86
C LEU A 68 7.82 8.83 -0.37
N GLU A 69 6.54 8.59 -0.04
CA GLU A 69 6.16 8.28 1.34
C GLU A 69 6.88 7.04 1.86
N LEU A 70 6.82 5.95 1.09
CA LEU A 70 7.33 4.65 1.51
C LEU A 70 8.86 4.66 1.69
N ILE A 71 9.58 5.31 0.77
CA ILE A 71 11.03 5.53 0.91
C ILE A 71 11.33 6.34 2.17
N ARG A 72 10.64 7.47 2.39
CA ARG A 72 10.88 8.31 3.58
C ARG A 72 10.53 7.58 4.88
N GLY A 73 9.57 6.67 4.87
CA GLY A 73 9.20 5.90 6.05
C GLY A 73 10.06 4.67 6.33
N SER A 74 10.83 4.17 5.36
CA SER A 74 11.61 2.92 5.46
C SER A 74 13.11 3.20 5.40
N ARG A 75 13.88 2.65 6.34
CA ARG A 75 15.35 2.75 6.33
C ARG A 75 16.00 1.77 5.36
N ASP A 76 15.25 0.73 4.97
CA ASP A 76 15.77 -0.41 4.23
C ASP A 76 15.49 -0.32 2.73
N PHE A 77 14.71 0.67 2.29
CA PHE A 77 14.39 0.85 0.88
C PHE A 77 15.45 1.68 0.16
N LEU A 78 15.78 1.22 -1.04
CA LEU A 78 16.69 1.88 -1.97
C LEU A 78 15.89 2.81 -2.90
N VAL A 79 16.36 4.03 -3.08
CA VAL A 79 15.66 5.11 -3.80
C VAL A 79 15.51 4.88 -5.30
N ASP A 80 16.35 4.02 -5.87
CA ASP A 80 16.49 3.76 -7.30
C ASP A 80 15.79 2.46 -7.74
N ARG A 81 15.08 1.79 -6.83
CA ARG A 81 14.42 0.50 -7.09
C ARG A 81 12.91 0.58 -6.98
N PRO A 82 12.17 -0.19 -7.78
CA PRO A 82 10.72 -0.25 -7.66
C PRO A 82 10.28 -0.84 -6.32
N ILE A 83 9.17 -0.33 -5.80
CA ILE A 83 8.46 -0.86 -4.63
C ILE A 83 7.28 -1.69 -5.11
N TYR A 84 7.11 -2.87 -4.52
CA TYR A 84 6.03 -3.80 -4.80
C TYR A 84 5.07 -3.85 -3.61
N LEU A 85 3.78 -3.75 -3.89
CA LEU A 85 2.71 -3.85 -2.92
C LEU A 85 2.10 -5.25 -2.94
N ILE A 86 2.34 -6.00 -1.87
CA ILE A 86 1.90 -7.39 -1.73
C ILE A 86 0.72 -7.46 -0.75
N ALA A 87 -0.43 -7.93 -1.22
CA ALA A 87 -1.60 -8.20 -0.39
C ALA A 87 -1.40 -9.50 0.41
N VAL A 88 -1.69 -9.46 1.70
CA VAL A 88 -1.49 -10.61 2.63
C VAL A 88 -2.78 -11.34 2.95
N THR A 89 -3.93 -10.66 2.85
CA THR A 89 -5.25 -11.19 3.22
C THR A 89 -6.07 -11.70 2.04
N CYS A 90 -5.83 -11.17 0.84
CA CYS A 90 -6.52 -11.47 -0.42
C CYS A 90 -8.05 -11.64 -0.25
N HIS A 91 -8.68 -10.69 0.44
CA HIS A 91 -10.07 -10.78 0.85
C HIS A 91 -11.00 -10.18 -0.21
N SER A 92 -11.94 -10.98 -0.73
CA SER A 92 -13.00 -10.54 -1.67
C SER A 92 -14.17 -9.85 -0.95
N SER A 93 -13.87 -8.86 -0.12
CA SER A 93 -14.85 -8.08 0.63
C SER A 93 -14.32 -6.68 0.89
N THR A 94 -15.23 -5.76 1.24
CA THR A 94 -14.89 -4.43 1.79
C THR A 94 -15.10 -4.35 3.29
N GLU A 95 -15.54 -5.45 3.90
CA GLU A 95 -15.74 -5.53 5.34
C GLU A 95 -14.40 -5.44 6.06
N ILE A 96 -14.39 -4.60 7.10
CA ILE A 96 -13.25 -4.47 7.99
C ILE A 96 -13.41 -5.51 9.09
N ASP A 97 -12.90 -6.70 8.83
CA ASP A 97 -13.11 -7.89 9.64
C ASP A 97 -11.85 -8.33 10.40
N ASP A 98 -11.98 -9.45 11.10
CA ASP A 98 -10.89 -10.03 11.90
C ASP A 98 -9.72 -10.52 11.05
N ASP A 99 -9.94 -10.90 9.79
CA ASP A 99 -8.87 -11.38 8.93
C ASP A 99 -8.05 -10.23 8.36
N LEU A 100 -8.70 -9.11 7.98
CA LEU A 100 -8.02 -7.86 7.66
C LEU A 100 -7.18 -7.38 8.84
N ARG A 101 -7.75 -7.42 10.06
CA ARG A 101 -7.03 -7.08 11.29
C ARG A 101 -5.80 -7.96 11.50
N LYS A 102 -5.96 -9.29 11.48
CA LYS A 102 -4.84 -10.24 11.68
C LYS A 102 -3.76 -10.05 10.61
N GLY A 103 -4.14 -9.83 9.36
CA GLY A 103 -3.23 -9.55 8.26
C GLY A 103 -2.41 -8.29 8.50
N TYR A 104 -3.09 -7.20 8.86
CA TYR A 104 -2.45 -5.92 9.18
C TYR A 104 -1.48 -6.06 10.37
N GLU A 105 -1.93 -6.68 11.47
CA GLU A 105 -1.11 -6.89 12.66
C GLU A 105 0.10 -7.79 12.38
N LYS A 106 -0.05 -8.81 11.51
CA LYS A 106 1.07 -9.66 11.07
C LYS A 106 2.12 -8.84 10.32
N ILE A 107 1.72 -7.93 9.44
CA ILE A 107 2.63 -7.04 8.72
C ILE A 107 3.30 -6.07 9.70
N ALA A 108 2.52 -5.47 10.62
CA ALA A 108 3.01 -4.50 11.60
C ALA A 108 4.13 -5.02 12.52
N ARG A 109 4.25 -6.35 12.69
CA ARG A 109 5.34 -6.99 13.45
C ARG A 109 6.69 -6.94 12.72
N GLY A 110 6.69 -6.91 11.39
CA GLY A 110 7.89 -6.96 10.56
C GLY A 110 8.12 -5.71 9.70
N SER A 111 7.11 -4.84 9.58
CA SER A 111 7.16 -3.60 8.83
C SER A 111 6.58 -2.47 9.67
N ASN A 112 7.19 -1.30 9.56
CA ASN A 112 6.74 -0.09 10.23
C ASN A 112 5.71 0.70 9.39
N GLN A 113 5.33 0.18 8.22
CA GLN A 113 4.40 0.79 7.27
C GLN A 113 3.45 -0.26 6.66
N PRO A 114 2.64 -0.96 7.46
CA PRO A 114 1.52 -1.72 6.93
C PRO A 114 0.51 -0.76 6.26
N LEU A 115 0.02 -1.15 5.08
CA LEU A 115 -0.91 -0.40 4.25
C LEU A 115 -2.26 -1.12 4.17
N ILE A 116 -3.29 -0.41 3.70
CA ILE A 116 -4.55 -1.03 3.28
C ILE A 116 -4.75 -0.78 1.79
N GLY A 117 -4.88 -1.84 1.00
CA GLY A 117 -5.20 -1.77 -0.42
C GLY A 117 -6.68 -2.01 -0.66
N TYR A 118 -7.31 -1.18 -1.49
CA TYR A 118 -8.63 -1.43 -2.04
C TYR A 118 -8.53 -1.55 -3.54
N TRP A 119 -9.23 -2.50 -4.15
CA TRP A 119 -9.24 -2.66 -5.60
C TRP A 119 -10.51 -3.36 -6.08
N LYS A 120 -10.85 -3.15 -7.35
CA LYS A 120 -11.91 -3.85 -8.06
C LYS A 120 -11.30 -4.77 -9.10
N ASP A 121 -11.78 -6.01 -9.16
CA ASP A 121 -11.42 -6.91 -10.24
C ASP A 121 -12.20 -6.60 -11.54
N TYR A 122 -11.99 -7.39 -12.59
CA TYR A 122 -12.66 -7.21 -13.88
C TYR A 122 -14.17 -7.51 -13.85
N LEU A 123 -14.67 -8.11 -12.77
CA LEU A 123 -16.08 -8.36 -12.50
C LEU A 123 -16.70 -7.29 -11.58
N ASP A 124 -15.96 -6.20 -11.32
CA ASP A 124 -16.30 -5.15 -10.35
C ASP A 124 -16.44 -5.66 -8.90
N TRP A 125 -15.87 -6.83 -8.59
CA TRP A 125 -15.80 -7.32 -7.22
C TRP A 125 -14.76 -6.55 -6.45
N THR A 126 -15.16 -6.08 -5.28
CA THR A 126 -14.34 -5.23 -4.42
C THR A 126 -13.54 -6.06 -3.45
N HIS A 127 -12.27 -5.68 -3.28
CA HIS A 127 -11.33 -6.32 -2.39
C HIS A 127 -10.74 -5.27 -1.44
N LEU A 128 -10.48 -5.67 -0.21
CA LEU A 128 -9.83 -4.85 0.81
C LEU A 128 -8.77 -5.70 1.52
N ASP A 129 -7.52 -5.26 1.41
CA ASP A 129 -6.37 -6.06 1.77
C ASP A 129 -5.41 -5.35 2.72
N ALA A 130 -4.86 -6.11 3.67
CA ALA A 130 -3.66 -5.70 4.37
C ALA A 130 -2.46 -5.87 3.42
N VAL A 131 -1.73 -4.79 3.18
CA VAL A 131 -0.69 -4.72 2.16
C VAL A 131 0.67 -4.42 2.78
N VAL A 132 1.68 -5.18 2.38
CA VAL A 132 3.08 -4.92 2.72
C VAL A 132 3.79 -4.32 1.51
N ALA A 133 4.46 -3.20 1.71
CA ALA A 133 5.41 -2.65 0.75
C ALA A 133 6.76 -3.36 0.90
N THR A 134 7.38 -3.76 -0.21
CA THR A 134 8.70 -4.41 -0.21
C THR A 134 9.43 -4.15 -1.52
N GLN A 135 10.74 -4.38 -1.54
CA GLN A 135 11.55 -4.35 -2.76
C GLN A 135 12.09 -5.75 -3.06
N PHE A 136 12.31 -6.02 -4.35
CA PHE A 136 12.90 -7.28 -4.82
C PHE A 136 14.05 -6.99 -5.78
N ASN A 137 14.98 -7.93 -5.91
CA ASN A 137 16.06 -7.83 -6.89
C ASN A 137 15.57 -8.03 -8.33
N ASN A 138 14.44 -8.73 -8.50
CA ASN A 138 13.81 -8.94 -9.81
C ASN A 138 12.29 -9.15 -9.66
N LYS A 139 11.58 -8.95 -10.77
CA LYS A 139 10.12 -9.12 -10.88
C LYS A 139 9.64 -10.54 -10.54
N LYS A 140 10.42 -11.58 -10.86
CA LYS A 140 10.04 -12.98 -10.61
C LYS A 140 9.94 -13.29 -9.11
N ASP A 141 10.81 -12.71 -8.29
CA ASP A 141 10.74 -12.85 -6.85
C ASP A 141 9.46 -12.23 -6.28
N ALA A 142 9.04 -11.07 -6.80
CA ALA A 142 7.77 -10.44 -6.44
C ALA A 142 6.58 -11.35 -6.78
N MET A 143 6.53 -11.88 -8.00
CA MET A 143 5.47 -12.80 -8.45
C MET A 143 5.41 -14.06 -7.58
N ARG A 144 6.56 -14.66 -7.25
CA ARG A 144 6.62 -15.85 -6.39
C ARG A 144 6.04 -15.57 -4.99
N ILE A 145 6.31 -14.39 -4.43
CA ILE A 145 5.75 -14.00 -3.13
C ILE A 145 4.26 -13.69 -3.23
N GLY A 146 3.81 -12.95 -4.25
CA GLY A 146 2.38 -12.71 -4.47
C GLY A 146 1.58 -14.00 -4.60
N LYS A 147 2.07 -14.95 -5.39
CA LYS A 147 1.47 -16.29 -5.56
C LYS A 147 1.36 -17.06 -4.23
N ARG A 148 2.39 -16.97 -3.37
CA ARG A 148 2.35 -17.59 -2.03
C ARG A 148 1.21 -17.05 -1.17
N TYR A 149 0.83 -15.79 -1.36
CA TYR A 149 -0.29 -15.16 -0.66
C TYR A 149 -1.62 -15.26 -1.42
N GLY A 150 -1.65 -15.92 -2.59
CA GLY A 150 -2.87 -16.02 -3.41
C GLY A 150 -3.24 -14.74 -4.14
N GLN A 151 -2.31 -13.79 -4.25
CA GLN A 151 -2.55 -12.51 -4.91
C GLN A 151 -2.54 -12.68 -6.42
N LYS A 152 -3.58 -12.19 -7.11
CA LYS A 152 -3.66 -12.19 -8.57
C LYS A 152 -2.85 -11.06 -9.21
N TYR A 153 -2.86 -9.87 -8.60
CA TYR A 153 -2.21 -8.69 -9.14
C TYR A 153 -1.34 -8.00 -8.09
N ILE A 154 -0.07 -7.74 -8.44
CA ILE A 154 0.89 -6.99 -7.64
C ILE A 154 1.06 -5.60 -8.24
N LEU A 155 0.90 -4.54 -7.44
CA LEU A 155 1.24 -3.19 -7.89
C LEU A 155 2.73 -2.94 -7.68
N ALA A 156 3.45 -2.66 -8.76
CA ALA A 156 4.82 -2.17 -8.73
C ALA A 156 4.85 -0.67 -9.03
N ILE A 157 5.65 0.09 -8.29
CA ILE A 157 5.79 1.55 -8.42
C ILE A 157 7.27 1.90 -8.55
N TRP A 158 7.61 2.65 -9.60
CA TRP A 158 8.97 3.10 -9.91
C TRP A 158 9.27 4.48 -9.32
N PRO A 159 10.56 4.85 -9.20
CA PRO A 159 10.97 6.14 -8.63
C PRO A 159 10.44 7.38 -9.36
N ASP A 160 10.03 7.23 -10.63
CA ASP A 160 9.47 8.31 -11.46
C ASP A 160 7.92 8.33 -11.48
N GLY A 161 7.30 7.55 -10.58
CA GLY A 161 5.85 7.38 -10.49
C GLY A 161 5.26 6.44 -11.54
N GLY A 162 6.07 5.87 -12.44
CA GLY A 162 5.61 4.78 -13.29
C GLY A 162 5.05 3.64 -12.44
N TYR A 163 3.99 2.99 -12.89
CA TYR A 163 3.38 1.87 -12.18
C TYR A 163 2.97 0.75 -13.13
N GLU A 164 3.00 -0.48 -12.64
CA GLU A 164 2.61 -1.68 -13.36
C GLU A 164 1.77 -2.58 -12.45
N HIS A 165 0.65 -3.07 -12.95
CA HIS A 165 -0.10 -4.16 -12.33
C HIS A 165 0.41 -5.48 -12.91
N ILE A 166 1.19 -6.21 -12.12
CA ILE A 166 1.82 -7.47 -12.50
C ILE A 166 0.88 -8.60 -12.14
N GLU A 167 0.43 -9.35 -13.13
CA GLU A 167 -0.30 -10.59 -12.92
C GLU A 167 0.64 -11.67 -12.34
N ALA A 168 0.21 -12.35 -11.29
CA ALA A 168 1.02 -13.31 -10.52
C ALA A 168 0.56 -14.77 -10.69
N ASP A 169 -0.29 -15.06 -11.69
CA ASP A 169 -0.81 -16.40 -12.03
C ASP A 169 0.27 -17.36 -12.57
#